data_AF-A0A2M8KPD7-F1
#
_entry.id   AF-A0A2M8KPD7-F1
#
_cell.length_a   1.000
_cell.length_b   1.000
_cell.length_c   1.000
_cell.angle_alpha   90.00
_cell.angle_beta   90.00
_cell.angle_gamma   90.00
#
_symmetry.space_group_name_H-M   'P 1'
#
loop_
_entity.id
_entity.type
_entity.pdbx_description
1 polymer ?
#
loop_
_entity_poly.entity_id
_entity_poly.type
_entity_poly.pdbx_seq_one_letter_code
_entity_poly.pdbx_strand_id
1 'polypeptide(L)'
;MPNIKSAKKQMKQDIRRTEENKEYMKKVNDVLRSAKKGVKAKKQEFVSNAYSLIDKATKKNVIHGNKASRLKHSVSRLLKKKA
;
A
#
# COMPACT_ATOMS: atom_id res chain seq x y z
N MET A 1 -11.67 -28.86 1.29
CA MET A 1 -12.93 -28.20 0.87
C MET A 1 -13.67 -27.72 2.11
N PRO A 2 -14.44 -26.63 2.05
CA PRO A 2 -15.24 -26.19 3.19
C PRO A 2 -16.37 -27.19 3.45
N ASN A 3 -16.36 -27.80 4.64
CA ASN A 3 -17.32 -28.84 5.05
C ASN A 3 -18.66 -28.26 5.55
N ILE A 4 -18.66 -26.99 5.97
CA ILE A 4 -19.84 -26.28 6.50
C ILE A 4 -20.26 -25.14 5.58
N LYS A 5 -21.57 -24.83 5.54
CA LYS A 5 -22.14 -23.80 4.65
C LYS A 5 -21.51 -22.41 4.87
N SER A 6 -21.23 -22.06 6.13
CA SER A 6 -20.57 -20.79 6.50
C SER A 6 -19.15 -20.70 5.93
N ALA A 7 -18.38 -21.78 5.97
CA ALA A 7 -17.02 -21.83 5.40
C ALA A 7 -17.04 -21.69 3.87
N LYS A 8 -18.02 -22.28 3.18
CA LYS A 8 -18.19 -22.09 1.73
C LYS A 8 -18.49 -20.64 1.37
N LYS A 9 -19.27 -19.93 2.20
CA LYS A 9 -19.53 -18.49 2.04
C LYS A 9 -18.28 -17.67 2.33
N GLN A 10 -17.58 -17.97 3.41
CA GLN A 10 -16.34 -17.28 3.80
C GLN A 10 -15.28 -17.37 2.69
N MET A 11 -15.06 -18.58 2.14
CA MET A 11 -14.14 -18.80 1.02
C MET A 11 -14.44 -17.87 -0.17
N LYS A 12 -15.71 -17.73 -0.57
CA LYS A 12 -16.11 -16.82 -1.67
C LYS A 12 -15.83 -15.35 -1.35
N GLN A 13 -16.10 -14.94 -0.11
CA GLN A 13 -15.83 -13.56 0.33
C GLN A 13 -14.33 -13.26 0.36
N ASP A 14 -13.53 -14.22 0.83
CA ASP A 14 -12.09 -14.05 0.99
C ASP A 14 -11.39 -13.97 -0.36
N ILE A 15 -11.83 -14.72 -1.38
CA ILE A 15 -11.32 -14.59 -2.75
C ILE A 15 -11.47 -13.14 -3.23
N ARG A 16 -12.70 -12.60 -3.14
CA ARG A 16 -12.99 -11.22 -3.56
C ARG A 16 -12.16 -10.19 -2.78
N ARG A 17 -12.12 -10.30 -1.44
CA ARG A 17 -11.34 -9.39 -0.58
C ARG A 17 -9.84 -9.48 -0.90
N THR A 18 -9.33 -10.68 -1.19
CA THR A 18 -7.93 -10.89 -1.52
C THR A 18 -7.56 -10.20 -2.83
N GLU A 19 -8.42 -10.30 -3.85
CA GLU A 19 -8.23 -9.62 -5.14
C GLU A 19 -8.22 -8.09 -4.97
N GLU A 20 -9.20 -7.53 -4.25
CA GLU A 20 -9.28 -6.10 -3.96
C GLU A 20 -8.03 -5.62 -3.20
N ASN A 21 -7.63 -6.34 -2.14
CA ASN A 21 -6.45 -6.00 -1.33
C ASN A 21 -5.14 -6.10 -2.11
N LYS A 22 -5.03 -7.08 -3.03
CA LYS A 22 -3.85 -7.30 -3.87
C LYS A 22 -3.60 -6.09 -4.77
N GLU A 23 -4.64 -5.44 -5.28
CA GLU A 23 -4.50 -4.24 -6.09
C GLU A 23 -3.88 -3.07 -5.30
N TYR A 24 -4.39 -2.80 -4.09
CA TYR A 24 -3.82 -1.75 -3.22
C TYR A 24 -2.38 -2.06 -2.82
N MET A 25 -2.09 -3.31 -2.44
CA MET A 25 -0.73 -3.74 -2.10
C MET A 25 0.22 -3.58 -3.28
N LYS A 26 -0.21 -3.94 -4.49
CA LYS A 26 0.58 -3.76 -5.72
C LYS A 26 0.93 -2.29 -5.93
N LYS A 27 -0.07 -1.40 -5.91
CA LYS A 27 0.14 0.04 -6.08
C LYS A 27 1.14 0.60 -5.04
N VAL A 28 1.01 0.22 -3.77
CA VAL A 28 1.92 0.69 -2.71
C VAL A 28 3.34 0.16 -2.94
N ASN A 29 3.49 -1.11 -3.33
CA ASN A 29 4.80 -1.70 -3.64
C ASN A 29 5.45 -1.04 -4.86
N ASP A 30 4.68 -0.71 -5.89
CA ASP A 30 5.18 -0.04 -7.09
C ASP A 30 5.68 1.38 -6.76
N VAL A 31 4.94 2.12 -5.94
CA VAL A 31 5.41 3.42 -5.40
C VAL A 31 6.73 3.26 -4.64
N LEU A 32 6.85 2.24 -3.78
CA LEU A 32 8.10 2.01 -3.04
C LEU A 32 9.26 1.59 -3.95
N ARG A 33 9.00 0.84 -5.02
CA ARG A 33 10.01 0.49 -6.03
C ARG A 33 10.49 1.74 -6.78
N SER A 34 9.57 2.59 -7.21
CA SER A 34 9.89 3.86 -7.86
C SER A 34 10.67 4.80 -6.94
N ALA A 35 10.29 4.87 -5.66
CA ALA A 35 11.04 5.58 -4.64
C ALA A 35 12.49 5.09 -4.54
N LYS A 36 12.71 3.77 -4.48
CA LYS A 36 14.05 3.16 -4.41
C LYS A 36 14.89 3.38 -5.67
N LYS A 37 14.28 3.37 -6.86
CA LYS A 37 14.98 3.61 -8.14
C LYS A 37 15.48 5.04 -8.29
N GLY A 38 15.04 5.96 -7.44
CA GLY A 38 15.46 7.36 -7.46
C GLY A 38 14.61 8.18 -8.43
N VAL A 39 13.64 8.90 -7.89
CA VAL A 39 12.81 9.84 -8.65
C VAL A 39 13.66 11.09 -8.96
N LYS A 40 14.03 11.29 -10.22
CA LYS A 40 14.90 12.41 -10.64
C LYS A 40 14.15 13.74 -10.79
N ALA A 41 12.90 13.71 -11.25
CA ALA A 41 12.07 14.90 -11.47
C ALA A 41 10.78 14.82 -10.63
N LYS A 42 10.21 15.97 -10.26
CA LYS A 42 8.89 16.08 -9.57
C LYS A 42 8.77 15.29 -8.26
N LYS A 43 9.83 15.32 -7.43
CA LYS A 43 9.86 14.60 -6.14
C LYS A 43 8.71 14.99 -5.20
N GLN A 44 8.35 16.27 -5.13
CA GLN A 44 7.23 16.74 -4.31
C GLN A 44 5.88 16.13 -4.74
N GLU A 45 5.57 16.16 -6.04
CA GLU A 45 4.33 15.56 -6.59
C GLU A 45 4.29 14.06 -6.32
N PHE A 46 5.41 13.37 -6.54
CA PHE A 46 5.52 11.94 -6.29
C PHE A 46 5.25 11.60 -4.81
N VAL A 47 5.82 12.36 -3.89
CA VAL A 47 5.64 12.16 -2.45
C VAL A 47 4.20 12.42 -2.04
N SER A 48 3.56 13.48 -2.54
CA SER A 48 2.15 13.77 -2.26
C SER A 48 1.22 12.64 -2.72
N ASN A 49 1.45 12.14 -3.95
CA ASN A 49 0.69 11.02 -4.51
C ASN A 49 0.92 9.72 -3.72
N ALA A 50 2.16 9.45 -3.31
CA ALA A 50 2.52 8.29 -2.49
C ALA A 50 1.83 8.34 -1.12
N TYR A 51 1.79 9.50 -0.46
CA TYR A 51 1.11 9.68 0.82
C TYR A 51 -0.39 9.42 0.68
N SER A 52 -1.02 10.03 -0.33
CA SER A 52 -2.44 9.84 -0.63
C SER A 52 -2.79 8.37 -0.86
N LEU A 53 -1.95 7.63 -1.59
CA LEU A 53 -2.14 6.21 -1.84
C LEU A 53 -2.01 5.37 -0.55
N ILE A 54 -0.96 5.62 0.25
CA ILE A 54 -0.73 4.91 1.51
C ILE A 54 -1.91 5.15 2.47
N ASP A 55 -2.40 6.38 2.55
CA ASP A 55 -3.51 6.72 3.42
C ASP A 55 -4.82 6.07 2.98
N LYS A 56 -5.10 6.03 1.67
CA LYS A 56 -6.25 5.28 1.14
C LYS A 56 -6.16 3.79 1.49
N ALA A 57 -4.97 3.19 1.41
CA ALA A 57 -4.76 1.79 1.78
C ALA A 57 -4.94 1.53 3.29
N THR A 58 -4.58 2.50 4.15
CA THR A 58 -4.84 2.40 5.60
C THR A 58 -6.32 2.53 5.93
N LYS A 59 -7.02 3.48 5.31
CA LYS A 59 -8.47 3.68 5.54
C LYS A 59 -9.28 2.44 5.16
N LYS A 60 -8.80 1.68 4.17
CA LYS A 60 -9.38 0.39 3.76
C LYS A 60 -8.89 -0.81 4.58
N ASN A 61 -8.10 -0.59 5.62
CA ASN A 61 -7.50 -1.63 6.47
C ASN A 61 -6.63 -2.65 5.71
N VAL A 62 -6.14 -2.30 4.52
CA VAL A 62 -5.20 -3.15 3.76
C VAL A 62 -3.81 -3.10 4.41
N ILE A 63 -3.45 -1.95 4.98
CA ILE A 63 -2.16 -1.70 5.63
C ILE A 63 -2.43 -1.16 7.05
N HIS A 64 -1.79 -1.75 8.05
CA HIS A 64 -1.87 -1.25 9.43
C HIS A 64 -1.26 0.15 9.56
N GLY A 65 -1.80 0.99 10.45
CA GLY A 65 -1.32 2.36 10.68
C GLY A 65 0.19 2.46 10.92
N ASN A 66 0.73 1.63 11.82
CA ASN A 66 2.19 1.57 12.07
C ASN A 66 3.01 1.26 10.81
N LYS A 67 2.51 0.36 9.94
CA LYS A 67 3.19 0.05 8.67
C LYS A 67 3.14 1.27 7.75
N ALA A 68 2.00 1.94 7.64
CA ALA A 68 1.88 3.16 6.85
C ALA A 68 2.79 4.29 7.34
N SER A 69 2.92 4.51 8.65
CA SER A 69 3.87 5.49 9.20
C SER A 69 5.31 5.18 8.79
N ARG A 70 5.73 3.91 8.82
CA ARG A 70 7.05 3.48 8.33
C ARG A 70 7.22 3.73 6.83
N LEU A 71 6.20 3.47 6.03
CA LEU A 71 6.24 3.70 4.59
C LEU A 71 6.32 5.20 4.25
N LYS A 72 5.52 6.03 4.91
CA LYS A 72 5.58 7.51 4.80
C LYS A 72 6.95 8.03 5.18
N HIS A 73 7.52 7.54 6.28
CA HIS A 73 8.88 7.88 6.67
C HIS A 73 9.88 7.52 5.57
N SER A 74 9.79 6.31 4.99
CA SER A 74 10.69 5.90 3.91
C SER A 74 10.58 6.77 2.66
N VAL A 75 9.37 7.20 2.29
CA VAL A 75 9.15 8.09 1.14
C VAL A 75 9.64 9.52 1.43
N SER A 76 9.46 10.01 2.67
CA SER A 76 9.90 11.36 3.06
C SER A 76 11.42 11.55 2.95
N ARG A 77 12.20 10.47 3.14
CA ARG A 77 13.66 10.48 2.97
C ARG A 77 14.11 10.83 1.56
N LEU A 78 13.26 10.73 0.54
CA LEU A 78 13.58 11.18 -0.82
C LEU A 78 13.71 12.70 -0.95
N LEU A 79 13.04 13.45 -0.07
CA LEU A 79 13.07 14.91 -0.03
C LEU A 79 14.18 15.44 0.86
N LYS A 80 14.58 14.70 1.89
CA LYS A 80 15.69 15.10 2.75
C LYS A 80 17.00 14.90 1.99
N LYS A 81 17.80 15.96 1.88
CA LYS A 81 19.21 15.84 1.48
C LYS A 81 19.90 15.00 2.55
N LYS A 82 20.64 13.96 2.16
CA LYS A 82 21.52 13.25 3.10
C LYS A 82 22.54 14.30 3.58
N ALA A 83 22.57 14.55 4.89
CA ALA A 83 23.66 15.31 5.50
C ALA A 83 24.98 14.56 5.27
#